data_AF-A0A1U7CPS6-F1
#
_entry.id   AF-A0A1U7CPS6-F1
#
_cell.length_a   1.000
_cell.length_b   1.000
_cell.length_c   1.000
_cell.angle_alpha   90.00
_cell.angle_beta   90.00
_cell.angle_gamma   90.00
#
_symmetry.space_group_name_H-M   'P 1'
#
loop_
_entity.id
_entity.type
_entity.pdbx_description
1 polymer ?
#
loop_
_entity_poly.entity_id
_entity_poly.type
_entity_poly.pdbx_seq_one_letter_code
_entity_poly.pdbx_strand_id
1 'polypeptide(L)'
;MTDLITQVWMALRDAGMPEVMLYLPDGSAYRCHWDDTAQLGDTRVALLADQDRKIVRLMPVQECQGIGVASPKGVDPMGYRSVVRGKLVERFGETDRQEDAGGSGSDLG
;
A
#
# COMPACT_ATOMS: atom_id res chain seq x y z
N MET A 1 8.68 -14.06 -9.07
CA MET A 1 8.76 -12.59 -9.03
C MET A 1 7.73 -12.15 -8.01
N THR A 2 8.16 -11.65 -6.86
CA THR A 2 7.28 -11.42 -5.71
C THR A 2 6.33 -10.26 -6.01
N ASP A 3 5.03 -10.45 -5.77
CA ASP A 3 4.01 -9.44 -5.98
C ASP A 3 4.31 -8.19 -5.12
N LEU A 4 4.49 -7.03 -5.78
CA LEU A 4 4.81 -5.77 -5.13
C LEU A 4 3.66 -5.29 -4.23
N ILE A 5 2.40 -5.47 -4.65
CA ILE A 5 1.25 -5.00 -3.86
C ILE A 5 1.13 -5.80 -2.57
N THR A 6 1.25 -7.12 -2.63
CA THR A 6 1.29 -7.96 -1.42
C THR A 6 2.43 -7.55 -0.49
N GLN A 7 3.64 -7.29 -1.01
CA GLN A 7 4.78 -6.85 -0.19
C GLN A 7 4.52 -5.50 0.49
N VAL A 8 4.03 -4.51 -0.26
CA VAL A 8 3.68 -3.19 0.28
C VAL A 8 2.62 -3.33 1.36
N TRP A 9 1.59 -4.15 1.14
CA TRP A 9 0.54 -4.35 2.13
C TRP A 9 1.05 -5.05 3.39
N MET A 10 1.92 -6.06 3.27
CA MET A 10 2.58 -6.67 4.43
C MET A 10 3.37 -5.64 5.23
N ALA A 11 4.13 -4.77 4.57
CA ALA A 11 4.87 -3.70 5.24
C ALA A 11 3.93 -2.68 5.93
N LEU A 12 2.81 -2.32 5.30
CA LEU A 12 1.79 -1.45 5.90
C LEU A 12 1.15 -2.09 7.14
N ARG A 13 0.79 -3.38 7.07
CA ARG A 13 0.29 -4.16 8.21
C ARG A 13 1.29 -4.14 9.36
N ASP A 14 2.56 -4.42 9.08
CA ASP A 14 3.63 -4.44 10.07
C ASP A 14 3.91 -3.06 10.69
N ALA A 15 3.54 -1.98 10.00
CA ALA A 15 3.57 -0.59 10.49
C ALA A 15 2.26 -0.16 11.18
N GLY A 16 1.35 -1.10 11.48
CA GLY A 16 0.07 -0.81 12.15
C GLY A 16 -0.94 -0.11 11.25
N MET A 17 -0.90 -0.37 9.94
CA MET A 17 -1.87 0.07 8.93
C MET A 17 -2.37 -1.14 8.10
N PRO A 18 -3.05 -2.11 8.73
CA PRO A 18 -3.48 -3.34 8.05
C PRO A 18 -4.66 -3.13 7.08
N GLU A 19 -5.41 -2.03 7.25
CA GLU A 19 -6.53 -1.68 6.38
C GLU A 19 -6.10 -0.74 5.26
N VAL A 20 -6.42 -1.10 4.03
CA VAL A 20 -6.00 -0.40 2.82
C VAL A 20 -7.15 -0.22 1.84
N MET A 21 -6.97 0.66 0.87
CA MET A 21 -7.77 0.76 -0.35
C MET A 21 -7.02 0.04 -1.47
N LEU A 22 -7.64 -0.98 -2.07
CA LEU A 22 -7.13 -1.65 -3.26
C LEU A 22 -7.78 -1.04 -4.50
N TYR A 23 -6.96 -0.62 -5.47
CA TYR A 23 -7.43 -0.15 -6.77
C TYR A 23 -7.48 -1.32 -7.74
N LEU A 24 -8.66 -1.60 -8.28
CA LEU A 24 -8.93 -2.76 -9.11
C LEU A 24 -8.76 -2.44 -10.61
N PRO A 25 -8.54 -3.44 -11.48
CA PRO A 25 -8.40 -3.24 -12.92
C PRO A 25 -9.58 -2.58 -13.63
N ASP A 26 -10.77 -2.66 -13.04
CA ASP A 26 -11.99 -2.02 -13.56
C ASP A 26 -12.13 -0.54 -13.13
N GLY A 27 -11.13 0.01 -12.45
CA GLY A 27 -11.11 1.39 -11.96
C GLY A 27 -11.83 1.61 -10.64
N SER A 28 -12.47 0.58 -10.07
CA SER A 28 -13.07 0.67 -8.75
C SER A 28 -12.01 0.62 -7.64
N ALA A 29 -12.39 1.03 -6.44
CA ALA A 29 -11.54 0.93 -5.25
C ALA A 29 -12.32 0.36 -4.08
N TYR A 30 -11.73 -0.62 -3.39
CA TYR A 30 -12.36 -1.30 -2.25
C TYR A 30 -11.49 -1.18 -1.01
N ARG A 31 -12.13 -0.95 0.13
CA ARG A 31 -11.49 -1.08 1.44
C ARG A 31 -11.35 -2.56 1.78
N CYS A 32 -10.18 -2.96 2.23
CA CYS A 32 -9.91 -4.34 2.63
C CYS A 32 -8.91 -4.37 3.79
N HIS A 33 -9.19 -5.20 4.80
CA HIS A 33 -8.24 -5.48 5.87
C HIS A 33 -7.34 -6.66 5.49
N TRP A 34 -6.10 -6.68 5.98
CA TRP A 34 -5.17 -7.79 5.72
C TRP A 34 -5.77 -9.16 6.10
N ASP A 35 -6.54 -9.21 7.18
CA ASP A 35 -7.20 -10.44 7.64
C ASP A 35 -8.43 -10.82 6.79
N ASP A 36 -8.94 -9.90 5.96
CA ASP A 36 -9.97 -10.18 4.95
C ASP A 36 -9.34 -10.70 3.63
N THR A 37 -8.24 -11.43 3.75
CA THR A 37 -7.57 -12.09 2.63
C THR A 37 -7.47 -13.59 2.88
N ALA A 38 -7.43 -14.37 1.81
CA ALA A 38 -7.26 -15.81 1.87
C ALA A 38 -6.15 -16.26 0.93
N GLN A 39 -5.55 -17.41 1.25
CA GLN A 39 -4.60 -18.08 0.37
C GLN A 39 -5.36 -19.12 -0.47
N LEU A 40 -5.34 -18.97 -1.79
CA LEU A 40 -5.94 -19.90 -2.75
C LEU A 40 -4.83 -20.51 -3.61
N GLY A 41 -4.33 -21.67 -3.19
CA GLY A 41 -3.09 -22.22 -3.74
C GLY A 41 -1.93 -21.27 -3.49
N ASP A 42 -1.23 -20.86 -4.54
CA ASP A 42 -0.12 -19.89 -4.45
C ASP A 42 -0.58 -18.43 -4.52
N THR A 43 -1.86 -18.18 -4.77
CA THR A 43 -2.40 -16.82 -4.95
C THR A 43 -3.06 -16.30 -3.67
N ARG A 44 -2.60 -15.16 -3.16
CA ARG A 44 -3.35 -14.41 -2.14
C ARG A 44 -4.48 -13.63 -2.80
N VAL A 45 -5.69 -13.81 -2.29
CA VAL A 45 -6.89 -13.11 -2.75
C VAL A 45 -7.44 -12.20 -1.65
N ALA A 46 -7.84 -10.99 -2.01
CA ALA A 46 -8.67 -10.12 -1.17
C ALA A 46 -10.14 -10.53 -1.28
N LEU A 47 -10.83 -10.54 -0.14
CA LEU A 47 -12.25 -10.87 -0.04
C LEU A 47 -13.05 -9.58 0.02
N LEU A 48 -13.54 -9.12 -1.14
CA LEU A 48 -14.17 -7.81 -1.28
C LEU A 48 -15.70 -7.95 -1.25
N ALA A 49 -16.36 -7.29 -0.30
CA ALA A 49 -17.82 -7.29 -0.22
C ALA A 49 -18.41 -6.40 -1.33
N ASP A 50 -19.06 -7.01 -2.33
CA ASP A 50 -19.80 -6.32 -3.38
C ASP A 50 -21.27 -6.21 -2.97
N GLN A 51 -21.65 -5.03 -2.48
CA GLN A 51 -23.00 -4.76 -1.98
C GLN A 51 -24.04 -4.66 -3.08
N ASP A 52 -23.66 -4.30 -4.31
CA ASP A 52 -24.59 -4.14 -5.41
C ASP A 52 -24.99 -5.50 -5.98
N ARG A 53 -24.00 -6.40 -6.14
CA ARG A 53 -24.20 -7.75 -6.67
C ARG A 53 -24.53 -8.79 -5.61
N LYS A 54 -24.43 -8.46 -4.32
CA LYS A 54 -24.66 -9.37 -3.18
C LYS A 54 -23.75 -10.59 -3.20
N ILE A 55 -22.47 -10.37 -3.50
CA ILE A 55 -21.44 -11.41 -3.53
C ILE A 55 -20.18 -10.99 -2.76
N VAL A 56 -19.33 -11.96 -2.44
CA VAL A 56 -17.92 -11.71 -2.07
C VAL A 56 -17.08 -11.90 -3.33
N ARG A 57 -16.46 -10.83 -3.81
CA ARG A 57 -15.55 -10.87 -4.95
C ARG A 57 -14.17 -11.29 -4.45
N LEU A 58 -13.64 -12.37 -5.03
CA LEU A 58 -12.26 -12.79 -4.82
C LEU A 58 -11.38 -12.03 -5.82
N MET A 59 -10.46 -11.23 -5.32
CA MET A 59 -9.54 -10.46 -6.16
C MET A 59 -8.09 -10.87 -5.89
N PRO A 60 -7.37 -11.47 -6.85
CA PRO A 60 -5.93 -11.71 -6.69
C PRO A 60 -5.21 -10.40 -6.36
N VAL A 61 -4.51 -10.35 -5.24
CA VAL A 61 -3.86 -9.11 -4.78
C VAL A 61 -2.83 -8.61 -5.79
N GLN A 62 -2.15 -9.54 -6.46
CA GLN A 62 -1.17 -9.27 -7.51
C GLN A 62 -1.76 -8.66 -8.79
N GLU A 63 -3.08 -8.72 -8.97
CA GLU A 63 -3.78 -8.10 -10.10
C GLU A 63 -4.31 -6.70 -9.78
N CYS A 64 -4.22 -6.26 -8.52
CA CYS A 64 -4.55 -4.89 -8.14
C CYS A 64 -3.57 -3.90 -8.80
N GLN A 65 -4.09 -2.79 -9.29
CA GLN A 65 -3.30 -1.76 -9.96
C GLN A 65 -2.59 -0.82 -8.98
N GLY A 66 -3.05 -0.79 -7.72
CA GLY A 66 -2.46 0.06 -6.70
C GLY A 66 -3.03 -0.20 -5.31
N ILE A 67 -2.43 0.46 -4.34
CA ILE A 67 -2.78 0.39 -2.93
C ILE A 67 -2.69 1.78 -2.30
N GLY A 68 -3.63 2.12 -1.44
CA GLY A 68 -3.64 3.38 -0.68
C GLY A 68 -3.99 3.15 0.78
N VAL A 69 -3.57 4.06 1.65
CA VAL A 69 -4.02 4.09 3.05
C VAL A 69 -5.17 5.09 3.14
N ALA A 70 -6.36 4.62 3.52
CA ALA A 70 -7.50 5.51 3.68
C ALA A 70 -7.31 6.42 4.90
N SER A 71 -7.59 7.72 4.74
CA SER A 71 -7.67 8.60 5.90
C SER A 71 -8.89 8.23 6.75
N PRO A 72 -8.80 8.38 8.09
CA PRO A 72 -9.96 8.25 8.95
C PRO A 72 -11.06 9.25 8.58
N LYS A 73 -12.32 8.92 8.89
CA LYS A 73 -13.46 9.80 8.62
C LYS A 73 -13.23 11.17 9.26
N GLY A 74 -13.39 12.23 8.48
CA GLY A 74 -13.21 13.62 8.93
C GLY A 74 -11.75 14.08 8.99
N VAL A 75 -10.78 13.25 8.62
CA VAL A 75 -9.36 13.62 8.54
C VAL A 75 -9.00 13.95 7.09
N ASP A 76 -8.44 15.14 6.89
CA ASP A 76 -7.93 15.58 5.60
C ASP A 76 -6.74 14.70 5.14
N PRO A 77 -6.80 14.12 3.93
CA PRO A 77 -5.69 13.34 3.38
C PRO A 77 -4.38 14.10 3.25
N MET A 78 -4.38 15.43 3.07
CA MET A 78 -3.12 16.18 3.00
C MET A 78 -2.39 16.16 4.35
N GLY A 79 -3.10 16.43 5.44
CA GLY A 79 -2.57 16.30 6.79
C GLY A 79 -2.22 14.86 7.16
N TYR A 80 -3.06 13.88 6.77
CA TYR A 80 -2.86 12.48 7.13
C TYR A 80 -1.58 11.84 6.54
N ARG A 81 -1.04 12.39 5.43
CA ARG A 81 0.22 11.94 4.84
C ARG A 81 1.38 11.94 5.83
N SER A 82 1.46 12.92 6.73
CA SER A 82 2.53 12.99 7.74
C SER A 82 2.42 11.85 8.76
N VAL A 83 1.20 11.45 9.14
CA VAL A 83 0.93 10.33 10.03
C VAL A 83 1.36 9.01 9.39
N VAL A 84 0.98 8.79 8.12
CA VAL A 84 1.40 7.61 7.36
C VAL A 84 2.92 7.56 7.25
N ARG A 85 3.57 8.67 6.88
CA ARG A 85 5.04 8.77 6.83
C ARG A 85 5.66 8.45 8.19
N GLY A 86 5.13 9.02 9.27
CA GLY A 86 5.62 8.78 10.64
C GLY A 86 5.61 7.30 11.01
N LYS A 87 4.52 6.58 10.73
CA LYS A 87 4.43 5.14 10.97
C LYS A 87 5.44 4.33 10.15
N LEU A 88 5.63 4.69 8.88
CA LEU A 88 6.60 4.02 8.02
C LEU A 88 8.04 4.25 8.51
N VAL A 89 8.38 5.49 8.88
CA VAL A 89 9.70 5.84 9.43
C VAL A 89 9.95 5.18 10.78
N GLU A 90 8.96 5.16 11.67
CA GLU A 90 9.05 4.47 12.97
C GLU A 90 9.34 2.97 12.77
N ARG A 91 8.70 2.35 11.78
CA ARG A 91 8.80 0.90 11.56
C ARG A 91 10.04 0.47 10.76
N PHE A 92 10.49 1.29 9.82
CA PHE A 92 11.53 0.92 8.83
C PHE A 92 12.74 1.85 8.81
N GLY A 93 12.75 2.91 9.62
CA GLY A 93 13.76 3.96 9.61
C GLY A 93 13.52 5.01 8.52
N GLU A 94 14.26 6.12 8.58
CA GLU A 94 14.44 6.96 7.39
C GLU A 94 15.45 6.25 6.49
N THR A 95 15.06 5.92 5.26
CA THR A 95 16.05 5.78 4.21
C THR A 95 16.55 7.18 3.96
N ASP A 96 17.83 7.45 4.26
CA ASP A 96 18.47 8.71 3.90
C ASP A 96 18.08 8.98 2.45
N ARG A 97 17.40 10.11 2.22
CA ARG A 97 17.31 10.63 0.86
C ARG A 97 18.76 10.70 0.42
N GLN A 98 19.11 9.97 -0.62
CA GLN A 98 20.36 10.17 -1.32
C GLN A 98 20.27 11.62 -1.78
N GLU A 99 20.75 12.53 -0.94
CA GLU A 99 21.15 13.85 -1.36
C GLU A 99 22.16 13.54 -2.45
N ASP A 100 21.82 13.92 -3.67
CA ASP A 100 22.83 14.18 -4.69
C ASP A 100 23.74 15.26 -4.12
N ALA A 101 24.64 14.84 -3.23
CA ALA A 101 25.87 15.52 -2.95
C ALA A 101 26.60 15.48 -4.28
N GLY A 102 26.35 16.51 -5.09
CA GLY A 102 27.20 16.95 -6.17
C GLY A 102 28.57 17.23 -5.58
N GLY A 103 29.30 16.14 -5.35
CA GLY A 103 30.67 16.10 -4.93
C GLY A 103 31.49 16.77 -6.03
N SER A 104 32.10 17.87 -5.62
CA SER A 104 33.12 18.61 -6.33
C SER A 104 34.24 17.68 -6.84
N GLY A 105 34.76 18.00 -8.02
CA GLY A 105 36.00 17.47 -8.60
C GLY A 105 35.75 16.87 -9.98
N SER A 106 36.48 17.21 -11.04
CA SER A 106 37.68 18.00 -11.16
C SER A 106 37.98 18.14 -12.66
N ASP A 107 38.61 19.26 -13.01
CA ASP A 107 39.71 19.34 -13.97
C ASP A 107 39.43 19.60 -15.47
N LEU A 108 40.42 20.32 -16.02
CA LEU A 108 40.86 20.47 -17.41
C LEU A 108 40.27 21.59 -18.27
N GLY A 109 41.08 22.67 -18.38
CA GLY A 109 41.03 23.66 -19.46
C GLY A 109 41.78 24.94 -19.12
#